data_AF-A0A1B1B4C9-F1
#
_entry.id   AF-A0A1B1B4C9-F1
#
_cell.length_a   1.000
_cell.length_b   1.000
_cell.length_c   1.000
_cell.angle_alpha   90.00
_cell.angle_beta   90.00
_cell.angle_gamma   90.00
#
_symmetry.space_group_name_H-M   'P 1'
#
loop_
_entity.id
_entity.type
_entity.pdbx_description
1 polymer ?
#
loop_
_entity_poly.entity_id
_entity_poly.type
_entity_poly.pdbx_seq_one_letter_code
_entity_poly.pdbx_strand_id
1 'polypeptide(L)'
;MLDKHLPLDAAAHVIAKLTLTSGQISRANRSMQRIVRHAWTRQRALKGRIDYDEFADTVAVRDWALLFEACALLELGRSHEAVAFIVSARAHRTTDQNRTHDDSR
;
A
#
# COMPACT_ATOMS: atom_id res chain seq x y z
N MET A 1 10.99 -12.76 2.74
CA MET A 1 11.32 -11.51 3.45
C MET A 1 10.31 -10.45 3.04
N LEU A 2 9.79 -9.67 3.97
CA LEU A 2 8.89 -8.54 3.67
C LEU A 2 9.70 -7.37 3.10
N ASP A 3 9.04 -6.49 2.35
CA ASP A 3 9.67 -5.27 1.86
C ASP A 3 10.10 -4.34 3.01
N LYS A 4 11.26 -3.67 2.89
CA LYS A 4 11.81 -2.81 3.94
C LYS A 4 10.92 -1.61 4.27
N HIS A 5 10.12 -1.15 3.32
CA HIS A 5 9.23 0.02 3.50
C HIS A 5 7.89 -0.36 4.13
N LEU A 6 7.58 -1.65 4.27
CA LEU A 6 6.37 -2.14 4.93
C LEU A 6 6.61 -2.18 6.45
N PRO A 7 5.87 -1.41 7.26
CA PRO A 7 6.01 -1.47 8.72
C PRO A 7 5.71 -2.87 9.25
N LEU A 8 6.59 -3.37 10.10
CA LEU A 8 6.46 -4.71 10.67
C LEU A 8 5.18 -4.85 11.50
N ASP A 9 4.80 -3.83 12.27
CA ASP A 9 3.57 -3.87 13.09
C ASP A 9 2.31 -3.93 12.22
N ALA A 10 2.26 -3.15 11.13
CA ALA A 10 1.14 -3.18 10.20
C ALA A 10 1.05 -4.53 9.48
N ALA A 11 2.19 -5.07 9.04
CA ALA A 11 2.23 -6.39 8.42
C ALA A 11 1.78 -7.48 9.40
N ALA A 12 2.30 -7.47 10.63
CA ALA A 12 1.94 -8.44 11.67
C ALA A 12 0.44 -8.39 11.99
N HIS A 13 -0.12 -7.18 12.10
CA HIS A 13 -1.56 -6.99 12.31
C HIS A 13 -2.39 -7.62 11.18
N VAL A 14 -2.06 -7.35 9.92
CA VAL A 14 -2.76 -7.93 8.75
C VAL A 14 -2.61 -9.45 8.71
N ILE A 15 -1.40 -9.97 8.97
CA ILE A 15 -1.10 -11.41 9.00
C ILE A 15 -1.97 -12.11 10.05
N ALA A 16 -2.04 -11.56 11.26
CA ALA A 16 -2.84 -12.12 12.35
C ALA A 16 -4.34 -12.01 12.06
N LYS A 17 -4.81 -10.84 11.62
CA LYS A 17 -6.23 -10.55 11.30
C LYS A 17 -6.79 -11.46 10.21
N LEU A 18 -5.97 -11.76 9.19
CA LEU A 18 -6.39 -12.54 8.01
C LEU A 18 -5.90 -13.99 8.05
N THR A 19 -5.22 -14.40 9.13
CA THR A 19 -4.67 -15.74 9.33
C THR A 19 -3.83 -16.20 8.13
N LEU A 20 -2.95 -15.33 7.64
CA LEU A 20 -2.21 -15.58 6.40
C LEU A 20 -1.15 -16.68 6.57
N THR A 21 -1.10 -17.59 5.62
CA THR A 21 0.01 -18.56 5.50
C THR A 21 1.26 -17.87 4.94
N SER A 22 2.45 -18.44 5.21
CA SER A 22 3.73 -17.95 4.66
C SER A 22 3.73 -17.78 3.14
N GLY A 23 3.00 -18.66 2.43
CA GLY A 23 2.84 -18.58 0.98
C GLY A 23 2.01 -17.36 0.54
N GLN A 24 0.90 -17.09 1.23
CA GLN A 24 0.05 -15.92 0.98
C GLN A 24 0.78 -14.62 1.33
N ILE A 25 1.51 -14.58 2.45
CA ILE A 25 2.35 -13.45 2.84
C ILE A 25 3.35 -13.11 1.72
N SER A 26 4.05 -14.13 1.22
CA SER A 26 5.04 -13.95 0.17
C SER A 26 4.43 -13.47 -1.15
N ARG A 27 3.26 -13.96 -1.53
CA ARG A 27 2.57 -13.53 -2.75
C ARG A 27 2.00 -12.11 -2.61
N ALA A 28 1.38 -11.80 -1.48
CA ALA A 28 0.89 -10.44 -1.18
C ALA A 28 2.03 -9.42 -1.22
N ASN A 29 3.17 -9.71 -0.59
CA ASN A 29 4.35 -8.85 -0.62
C ASN A 29 4.87 -8.62 -2.05
N ARG A 30 4.97 -9.68 -2.87
CA ARG A 30 5.39 -9.56 -4.28
C ARG A 30 4.40 -8.76 -5.13
N SER A 31 3.10 -8.94 -4.91
CA SER A 31 2.06 -8.21 -5.62
C SER A 31 2.10 -6.72 -5.27
N MET A 32 2.26 -6.37 -4.00
CA MET A 32 2.47 -5.00 -3.52
C MET A 32 3.70 -4.36 -4.19
N GLN A 33 4.86 -5.00 -4.14
CA GLN A 33 6.08 -4.52 -4.79
C GLN A 33 5.91 -4.30 -6.30
N ARG A 34 5.17 -5.21 -6.98
CA ARG A 34 4.87 -5.07 -8.40
C ARG A 34 4.00 -3.85 -8.68
N ILE A 35 3.01 -3.56 -7.82
CA ILE A 35 2.15 -2.39 -7.96
C ILE A 35 2.98 -1.10 -7.81
N VAL A 36 3.82 -1.00 -6.79
CA VAL A 36 4.67 0.17 -6.57
C VAL A 36 5.66 0.36 -7.72
N ARG A 37 6.30 -0.73 -8.17
CA ARG A 37 7.19 -0.71 -9.34
C ARG A 37 6.46 -0.25 -10.60
N HIS A 38 5.23 -0.70 -10.81
CA HIS A 38 4.43 -0.28 -11.95
C HIS A 38 3.99 1.19 -11.86
N ALA A 39 3.77 1.70 -10.66
CA ALA A 39 3.53 3.13 -10.45
C ALA A 39 4.78 3.95 -10.82
N TRP A 40 5.96 3.52 -10.38
CA TRP A 40 7.23 4.14 -10.74
C TRP A 40 7.47 4.16 -12.26
N THR A 41 7.33 3.02 -12.95
CA THR A 41 7.57 2.95 -14.40
C THR A 41 6.64 3.83 -15.24
N ARG A 42 5.45 4.14 -14.70
CA ARG A 42 4.48 5.05 -15.33
C ARG A 42 4.80 6.53 -15.15
N GLN A 43 5.64 6.90 -14.18
CA GLN A 43 6.00 8.29 -13.94
C GLN A 43 7.14 8.74 -14.87
N ARG A 44 6.77 9.12 -16.10
CA ARG A 44 7.70 9.61 -17.13
C ARG A 44 8.59 10.78 -16.64
N ALA A 45 8.07 11.64 -15.76
CA ALA A 45 8.79 12.79 -15.23
C ALA A 45 9.97 12.43 -14.31
N LEU A 46 9.93 11.26 -13.68
CA LEU A 46 10.97 10.78 -12.76
C LEU A 46 11.96 9.83 -13.43
N LYS A 47 11.65 9.38 -14.64
CA LYS A 47 12.46 8.38 -15.36
C LYS A 47 13.85 8.94 -15.67
N GLY A 48 14.88 8.37 -15.03
CA GLY A 48 16.27 8.81 -15.15
C GLY A 48 16.70 9.90 -14.16
N ARG A 49 15.82 10.33 -13.26
CA ARG A 49 16.13 11.31 -12.20
C ARG A 49 16.28 10.66 -10.83
N ILE A 50 15.46 9.67 -10.55
CA ILE A 50 15.54 8.87 -9.33
C ILE A 50 15.46 7.39 -9.68
N ASP A 51 16.08 6.55 -8.87
CA ASP A 51 15.94 5.11 -8.97
C ASP A 51 14.61 4.62 -8.33
N TYR A 52 14.40 3.31 -8.34
CA TYR A 52 13.20 2.72 -7.76
C TYR A 52 13.16 2.82 -6.23
N ASP A 53 14.31 2.71 -5.57
CA ASP A 53 14.39 2.73 -4.11
C ASP A 53 14.13 4.15 -3.60
N GLU A 54 14.72 5.16 -4.23
CA GLU A 54 14.43 6.57 -3.97
C GLU A 54 12.95 6.89 -4.22
N PHE A 55 12.34 6.33 -5.27
CA PHE A 55 10.89 6.45 -5.46
C PHE A 55 10.10 5.76 -4.35
N ALA A 56 10.48 4.55 -3.96
CA ALA A 56 9.82 3.76 -2.92
C ALA A 56 9.85 4.48 -1.56
N ASP A 57 10.92 5.22 -1.26
CA ASP A 57 11.05 6.07 -0.08
C ASP A 57 10.07 7.26 -0.09
N THR A 58 9.63 7.73 -1.26
CA THR A 58 8.60 8.78 -1.36
C THR A 58 7.17 8.27 -1.12
N VAL A 59 6.95 6.95 -1.20
CA VAL A 59 5.64 6.36 -0.94
C VAL A 59 5.36 6.41 0.56
N ALA A 60 4.25 7.04 0.94
CA ALA A 60 3.85 7.16 2.33
C ALA A 60 3.78 5.77 3.00
N VAL A 61 4.31 5.66 4.21
CA VAL A 61 4.33 4.41 5.00
C VAL A 61 2.94 3.76 5.10
N ARG A 62 1.89 4.58 5.27
CA ARG A 62 0.49 4.13 5.28
C ARG A 62 0.10 3.43 3.98
N ASP A 63 0.60 3.90 2.84
CA ASP A 63 0.25 3.36 1.52
C ASP A 63 0.87 1.99 1.30
N TRP A 64 2.07 1.73 1.82
CA TRP A 64 2.65 0.39 1.88
C TRP A 64 1.76 -0.59 2.65
N ALA A 65 1.30 -0.19 3.84
CA ALA A 65 0.41 -1.02 4.66
C ALA A 65 -0.94 -1.29 3.95
N LEU A 66 -1.54 -0.26 3.35
CA LEU A 66 -2.80 -0.38 2.60
C LEU A 66 -2.65 -1.32 1.40
N LEU A 67 -1.55 -1.20 0.63
CA LEU A 67 -1.30 -2.07 -0.52
C LEU A 67 -1.09 -3.51 -0.07
N PHE A 68 -0.37 -3.74 1.04
CA PHE A 68 -0.18 -5.07 1.58
C PHE A 68 -1.52 -5.72 1.99
N GLU A 69 -2.38 -5.01 2.72
CA GLU A 69 -3.69 -5.53 3.14
C GLU A 69 -4.60 -5.82 1.94
N ALA A 70 -4.64 -4.92 0.95
CA ALA A 70 -5.41 -5.14 -0.27
C ALA A 70 -4.90 -6.36 -1.05
N CYS A 71 -3.57 -6.52 -1.19
CA CYS A 71 -2.99 -7.70 -1.83
C CYS A 71 -3.27 -8.99 -1.03
N ALA A 72 -3.22 -8.94 0.31
CA ALA A 72 -3.54 -10.08 1.15
C ALA A 72 -5.00 -10.53 0.98
N LEU A 73 -5.94 -9.60 0.89
CA LEU A 73 -7.35 -9.89 0.61
C LEU A 73 -7.53 -10.55 -0.78
N LEU A 74 -6.79 -10.07 -1.79
CA LEU A 74 -6.82 -10.67 -3.12
C LEU A 74 -6.25 -12.10 -3.13
N GLU A 75 -5.18 -12.38 -2.38
CA GLU A 75 -4.61 -13.72 -2.23
C GLU A 75 -5.55 -14.71 -1.50
N LEU A 76 -6.55 -14.19 -0.78
CA LEU A 76 -7.63 -14.97 -0.18
C LEU A 76 -8.87 -15.10 -1.08
N GLY A 77 -8.84 -14.54 -2.29
CA GLY A 77 -10.01 -14.49 -3.18
C GLY A 77 -11.09 -13.49 -2.75
N ARG A 78 -10.81 -12.63 -1.76
CA ARG A 78 -11.74 -11.65 -1.19
C ARG A 78 -11.72 -10.34 -1.97
N SER A 79 -11.91 -10.42 -3.29
CA SER A 79 -11.77 -9.28 -4.20
C SER A 79 -12.73 -8.12 -3.89
N HIS A 80 -13.96 -8.44 -3.48
CA HIS A 80 -14.94 -7.41 -3.08
C HIS A 80 -14.48 -6.59 -1.88
N GLU A 81 -13.87 -7.25 -0.89
CA GLU A 81 -13.36 -6.58 0.30
C GLU A 81 -12.10 -5.78 -0.01
N ALA A 82 -11.21 -6.30 -0.86
CA ALA A 82 -10.06 -5.53 -1.33
C ALA A 82 -10.48 -4.22 -2.03
N VAL A 83 -11.53 -4.28 -2.86
CA VAL A 83 -12.09 -3.08 -3.51
C VAL A 83 -12.72 -2.14 -2.49
N ALA A 84 -13.59 -2.64 -1.62
CA ALA A 84 -14.24 -1.83 -0.59
C ALA A 84 -13.22 -1.14 0.32
N PHE A 85 -12.17 -1.87 0.72
CA PHE A 85 -11.06 -1.37 1.51
C PHE A 85 -10.31 -0.23 0.80
N ILE A 86 -9.91 -0.40 -0.46
CA ILE A 86 -9.22 0.65 -1.23
C ILE A 86 -10.12 1.87 -1.41
N VAL A 87 -11.41 1.68 -1.69
CA VAL A 87 -12.37 2.77 -1.88
C VAL A 87 -12.54 3.57 -0.58
N SER A 88 -12.72 2.89 0.56
CA SER A 88 -12.80 3.53 1.87
C SER A 88 -11.50 4.28 2.20
N ALA A 89 -10.35 3.64 2.00
CA ALA A 89 -9.05 4.26 2.24
C ALA A 89 -8.80 5.50 1.37
N ARG A 90 -9.39 5.56 0.16
CA ARG A 90 -9.35 6.75 -0.69
C ARG A 90 -10.30 7.85 -0.19
N ALA A 91 -11.51 7.49 0.23
CA ALA A 91 -12.49 8.47 0.74
C ALA A 91 -11.95 9.22 1.96
N HIS A 92 -11.27 8.52 2.88
CA HIS A 92 -10.66 9.13 4.05
C HIS A 92 -9.48 10.06 3.74
N ARG A 93 -8.77 9.88 2.60
CA ARG A 93 -7.73 10.82 2.16
C ARG A 93 -8.31 12.17 1.75
N THR A 94 -9.47 12.17 1.10
CA THR A 94 -10.14 13.40 0.65
C THR A 94 -10.64 14.23 1.84
N THR A 95 -11.05 13.57 2.93
CA THR A 95 -11.53 14.27 4.13
C THR A 95 -10.40 14.92 4.93
N ASP A 96 -9.25 14.27 5.07
CA ASP A 96 -8.09 14.86 5.78
C ASP A 96 -7.55 16.11 5.06
N GLN A 97 -7.57 16.15 3.73
CA GLN A 97 -7.11 17.32 2.97
C GLN A 97 -8.03 18.55 3.15
N ASN A 98 -9.34 18.34 3.30
CA ASN A 98 -10.29 19.43 3.51
C ASN A 98 -10.26 20.00 4.94
N ARG A 99 -9.86 19.21 5.94
CA ARG A 99 -9.78 19.69 7.34
C ARG A 99 -8.60 20.63 7.58
N THR A 100 -7.49 20.41 6.90
CA THR A 100 -6.31 21.30 6.95
C THR A 100 -6.52 22.69 6.32
N HIS A 101 -7.65 22.94 5.65
CA HIS A 101 -7.94 24.23 5.03
C HIS A 101 -8.85 25.15 5.87
N ASP A 102 -9.44 24.64 6.95
CA ASP A 102 -10.46 25.37 7.74
C ASP A 102 -9.91 25.95 9.07
N ASP A 103 -8.74 25.50 9.54
CA ASP A 103 -8.13 25.97 10.80
C ASP A 103 -7.19 27.19 10.64
N SER A 104 -7.34 27.99 9.57
CA SER A 104 -6.50 29.18 9.29
C SER A 104 -7.29 30.50 9.23
N ARG A 105 -8.37 30.64 10.01
CA ARG A 105 -9.11 31.91 10.12
C ARG A 105 -8.99 32.53 11.50
#